data_AF-A0A1J3FAW8-F1
#
_entry.id   AF-A0A1J3FAW8-F1
#
_cell.length_a   1.000
_cell.length_b   1.000
_cell.length_c   1.000
_cell.angle_alpha   90.00
_cell.angle_beta   90.00
_cell.angle_gamma   90.00
#
_symmetry.space_group_name_H-M   'P 1'
#
loop_
_entity.id
_entity.type
_entity.pdbx_description
1 polymer ?
#
loop_
_entity_poly.entity_id
_entity_poly.type
_entity_poly.pdbx_seq_one_letter_code
_entity_poly.pdbx_strand_id
1 'polypeptide(L)'
;RILNEVRILCQVNHRSLVRLLGCSVDLELPLLIYEFIPNGTLFEHLHGNPDRTWKPLTWRRRLQIAYQTAEGLAYLHSAAMPPIYHR
;
A
#
# COMPACT_ATOMS: atom_id res chain seq x y z
N ARG A 1 3.00 -18.81 -6.38
CA ARG A 1 2.04 -17.72 -6.07
C ARG A 1 2.78 -16.52 -5.49
N ILE A 2 3.47 -16.66 -4.35
CA ILE A 2 4.25 -15.59 -3.71
C ILE A 2 5.42 -15.08 -4.56
N LEU A 3 6.15 -15.95 -5.28
CA LEU A 3 7.24 -15.48 -6.17
C LEU A 3 6.76 -14.54 -7.29
N ASN A 4 5.52 -14.70 -7.78
CA ASN A 4 4.95 -13.77 -8.76
C ASN A 4 4.59 -12.43 -8.11
N GLU A 5 4.04 -12.45 -6.89
CA GLU A 5 3.78 -11.22 -6.12
C GLU A 5 5.09 -10.48 -5.83
N VAL A 6 6.12 -11.17 -5.33
CA VAL A 6 7.46 -10.60 -5.10
C VAL A 6 8.02 -9.99 -6.39
N ARG A 7 7.97 -10.72 -7.51
CA ARG A 7 8.47 -10.22 -8.80
C ARG A 7 7.73 -8.95 -9.25
N ILE A 8 6.42 -8.91 -9.10
CA ILE A 8 5.59 -7.75 -9.47
C ILE A 8 5.85 -6.57 -8.52
N LEU A 9 5.89 -6.83 -7.22
CA LEU A 9 6.06 -5.79 -6.20
C LEU A 9 7.47 -5.18 -6.22
N CYS A 10 8.51 -5.96 -6.53
CA CYS A 10 9.86 -5.43 -6.74
C CYS A 10 9.98 -4.50 -7.96
N GLN A 11 9.05 -4.59 -8.92
CA GLN A 11 9.03 -3.75 -10.12
C GLN A 11 8.28 -2.42 -9.92
N VAL A 12 7.63 -2.25 -8.76
CA VAL A 12 6.80 -1.08 -8.45
C VAL A 12 7.56 -0.13 -7.53
N ASN A 13 7.78 1.10 -8.00
CA ASN A 13 8.35 2.16 -7.17
C ASN A 13 7.60 3.47 -7.42
N HIS A 14 6.62 3.77 -6.56
CA HIS A 14 5.80 4.97 -6.65
C HIS A 14 5.52 5.52 -5.26
N ARG A 15 5.55 6.85 -5.10
CA ARG A 15 5.38 7.55 -3.81
C ARG A 15 4.07 7.27 -3.08
N SER A 16 3.04 6.85 -3.82
CA SER A 16 1.69 6.58 -3.31
C SER A 16 1.40 5.08 -3.19
N LEU A 17 2.43 4.23 -3.28
CA LEU A 17 2.35 2.79 -3.08
C LEU A 17 3.31 2.39 -1.98
N VAL A 18 2.89 1.47 -1.11
CA VAL A 18 3.73 0.95 -0.04
C VAL A 18 4.85 0.10 -0.66
N ARG A 19 6.09 0.46 -0.36
CA ARG A 19 7.26 -0.22 -0.93
C ARG A 19 7.52 -1.57 -0.26
N LEU A 20 7.69 -2.61 -1.07
CA LEU A 20 8.29 -3.87 -0.63
C LEU A 20 9.81 -3.67 -0.47
N LEU A 21 10.32 -3.92 0.73
CA LEU A 21 11.75 -3.83 1.06
C LEU A 21 12.48 -5.16 0.82
N GLY A 22 11.78 -6.28 0.93
CA GLY A 22 12.33 -7.60 0.67
C GLY A 22 11.35 -8.73 0.97
N CYS A 23 11.80 -9.97 0.79
CA CYS A 23 11.04 -11.16 1.11
C CYS A 23 11.96 -12.25 1.67
N SER A 24 11.41 -13.16 2.46
CA SER A 24 12.03 -14.43 2.80
C SER A 24 11.15 -15.56 2.27
N VAL A 25 11.72 -16.42 1.43
CA VAL A 25 11.00 -17.52 0.76
C VAL A 25 11.50 -18.90 1.17
N ASP A 26 12.57 -18.95 1.98
CA ASP A 26 13.20 -20.20 2.45
C ASP A 26 12.59 -20.72 3.75
N LEU A 27 11.68 -19.95 4.36
CA LEU A 27 10.97 -20.33 5.57
C LEU A 27 9.76 -21.21 5.24
N GLU A 28 9.32 -22.01 6.22
CA GLU A 28 8.07 -22.81 6.11
C GLU A 28 6.86 -21.94 5.70
N LEU A 29 6.86 -20.67 6.12
CA LEU A 29 5.90 -19.65 5.72
C LEU A 29 6.64 -18.47 5.08
N PRO A 30 6.41 -18.17 3.78
CA PRO A 30 7.06 -17.04 3.14
C PRO A 30 6.64 -15.71 3.78
N LEU A 31 7.61 -14.80 3.94
CA LEU A 31 7.42 -13.49 4.55
C LEU A 31 7.69 -12.37 3.54
N LEU A 32 6.92 -11.30 3.64
CA LEU A 32 7.12 -10.05 2.89
C LEU A 32 7.42 -8.92 3.87
N ILE A 33 8.46 -8.15 3.60
CA ILE A 33 8.92 -7.06 4.43
C ILE A 33 8.59 -5.76 3.71
N TYR A 34 7.71 -4.94 4.28
CA TYR A 34 7.30 -3.65 3.71
C TYR A 34 7.85 -2.48 4.54
N GLU A 35 7.84 -1.29 3.95
CA GLU A 35 8.05 -0.08 4.74
C GLU A 35 6.92 0.08 5.78
N PHE A 36 7.29 0.61 6.94
CA PHE A 36 6.34 0.83 8.03
C PHE A 36 5.55 2.12 7.81
N ILE A 37 4.22 2.05 7.91
CA ILE A 37 3.33 3.20 7.82
C ILE A 37 2.88 3.61 9.23
N PRO A 38 3.44 4.69 9.81
CA PRO A 38 3.24 5.00 11.23
C PRO A 38 1.84 5.49 11.58
N ASN A 39 1.06 5.96 10.60
CA ASN A 39 -0.27 6.52 10.82
C ASN A 39 -1.39 5.47 10.68
N GLY A 40 -1.06 4.18 10.58
CA GLY A 40 -2.03 3.12 10.37
C GLY A 40 -2.77 3.22 9.02
N THR A 41 -3.90 2.54 8.94
CA THR A 41 -4.71 2.39 7.73
C THR A 41 -5.82 3.45 7.65
N LEU A 42 -6.24 3.77 6.43
CA LEU A 42 -7.41 4.64 6.22
C LEU A 42 -8.68 4.07 6.88
N PHE A 43 -8.80 2.74 6.92
CA PHE A 43 -9.93 2.05 7.57
C PHE A 43 -10.06 2.45 9.05
N GLU A 44 -8.95 2.41 9.80
CA GLU A 44 -8.91 2.81 11.21
C GLU A 44 -9.25 4.30 11.38
N HIS A 45 -8.82 5.18 10.46
CA HIS A 45 -9.17 6.60 10.48
C HIS A 45 -10.64 6.88 10.17
N LEU A 46 -11.31 6.02 9.39
CA LEU A 46 -12.71 6.21 8.98
C LEU A 46 -13.71 5.55 9.93
N HIS A 47 -13.34 4.43 10.54
CA HIS A 47 -14.25 3.63 11.39
C HIS A 47 -13.88 3.68 12.88
N GLY A 48 -12.81 4.38 13.22
CA GLY A 48 -12.30 4.50 14.57
C GLY A 48 -11.26 3.43 14.89
N ASN A 49 -10.21 3.85 15.61
CA ASN A 49 -9.29 2.95 16.27
C ASN A 49 -9.97 2.40 17.55
N PRO A 50 -9.75 1.13 17.94
CA PRO A 50 -10.22 0.57 19.22
C PRO A 50 -10.01 1.49 20.43
N ASP A 51 -8.91 2.26 20.46
CA ASP A 51 -8.58 3.16 21.57
C ASP A 51 -9.23 4.56 21.46
N ARG A 52 -9.95 4.85 20.36
CA ARG A 52 -10.61 6.16 20.06
C ARG A 52 -9.71 7.39 20.18
N THR A 53 -8.39 7.21 20.10
CA THR A 53 -7.42 8.29 20.33
C THR A 53 -7.18 9.19 19.12
N TRP A 54 -7.60 8.78 17.91
CA TRP A 54 -7.28 9.50 16.69
C TRP A 54 -8.29 10.58 16.36
N LYS A 55 -7.79 11.76 16.00
CA LYS A 55 -8.63 12.85 15.50
C LYS A 55 -9.17 12.50 14.11
N PRO A 56 -10.44 12.82 13.80
CA PRO A 56 -10.97 12.62 12.46
C PRO A 56 -10.16 13.35 11.39
N LEU A 57 -10.02 12.72 10.23
CA LEU A 57 -9.36 13.34 9.07
C LEU A 57 -10.13 14.57 8.61
N THR A 58 -9.43 15.70 8.45
CA THR A 58 -9.98 16.91 7.84
C THR A 58 -10.37 16.66 6.39
N TRP A 59 -11.32 17.46 5.86
CA TRP A 59 -11.76 17.32 4.46
C TRP A 59 -10.61 17.42 3.45
N ARG A 60 -9.73 18.41 3.64
CA ARG A 60 -8.52 18.58 2.82
C ARG A 60 -7.64 17.32 2.82
N ARG A 61 -7.47 16.67 3.97
CA ARG A 61 -6.67 15.44 4.08
C ARG A 61 -7.34 14.27 3.35
N ARG A 62 -8.67 14.14 3.43
CA ARG A 62 -9.44 13.13 2.68
C ARG A 62 -9.27 13.29 1.17
N LEU A 63 -9.38 14.52 0.67
CA LEU A 63 -9.15 14.81 -0.76
C LEU A 63 -7.71 14.46 -1.20
N GLN A 64 -6.71 14.78 -0.37
CA GLN A 64 -5.32 14.42 -0.65
C GLN A 64 -5.13 12.90 -0.71
N ILE A 65 -5.73 12.15 0.22
CA ILE A 65 -5.67 10.68 0.22
C ILE A 65 -6.32 10.13 -1.05
N ALA A 66 -7.52 10.59 -1.41
CA ALA A 66 -8.20 10.16 -2.63
C ALA A 66 -7.37 10.42 -3.89
N TYR A 67 -6.77 11.60 -4.02
CA TYR A 67 -5.88 11.94 -5.14
C TYR A 67 -4.66 11.02 -5.20
N GLN A 68 -3.96 10.83 -4.08
CA GLN A 68 -2.75 9.99 -4.03
C GLN A 68 -3.05 8.52 -4.29
N THR A 69 -4.17 8.01 -3.78
CA THR A 69 -4.64 6.65 -4.08
C THR A 69 -4.93 6.48 -5.57
N ALA A 70 -5.64 7.44 -6.18
CA ALA A 70 -5.91 7.41 -7.62
C ALA A 70 -4.62 7.47 -8.46
N GLU A 71 -3.65 8.29 -8.06
CA GLU A 71 -2.34 8.39 -8.71
C GLU A 71 -1.56 7.07 -8.63
N GLY A 72 -1.56 6.41 -7.46
CA GLY A 72 -0.95 5.08 -7.30
C GLY A 72 -1.59 4.01 -8.18
N LEU A 73 -2.92 3.99 -8.26
CA LEU A 73 -3.65 3.08 -9.16
C LEU A 73 -3.39 3.39 -10.63
N ALA A 74 -3.33 4.66 -11.02
CA ALA A 74 -3.01 5.06 -12.38
C ALA A 74 -1.61 4.58 -12.80
N TYR A 75 -0.63 4.70 -11.90
CA TYR A 75 0.71 4.15 -12.10
C TYR A 75 0.67 2.63 -12.34
N LEU A 76 -0.03 1.87 -11.47
CA LEU A 76 -0.14 0.41 -11.61
C LEU A 76 -0.78 -0.01 -12.94
N HIS A 77 -1.81 0.71 -13.40
CA HIS A 77 -2.53 0.33 -14.62
C HIS A 77 -1.83 0.78 -15.91
N SER A 78 -1.11 1.91 -15.88
CA SER A 78 -0.66 2.56 -17.12
C SER A 78 0.86 2.65 -17.26
N ALA A 79 1.59 2.71 -16.15
CA ALA A 79 3.05 2.92 -16.16
C ALA A 79 3.84 1.65 -15.77
N ALA A 80 3.26 0.75 -14.98
CA ALA A 80 3.87 -0.54 -14.68
C ALA A 80 3.83 -1.46 -15.92
N MET A 81 4.88 -2.27 -16.11
CA MET A 81 5.00 -3.20 -17.24
C MET A 81 5.35 -4.61 -16.74
N PRO A 82 4.45 -5.61 -16.92
CA PRO A 82 3.09 -5.48 -17.46
C PRO A 82 2.16 -4.67 -16.52
N PRO A 83 1.02 -4.16 -17.02
CA PRO A 83 0.00 -3.53 -16.18
C PRO A 83 -0.40 -4.42 -15.00
N ILE A 84 -0.50 -3.82 -13.81
CA ILE A 84 -0.80 -4.52 -12.56
C ILE A 84 -2.22 -4.15 -12.14
N TYR A 85 -3.11 -5.14 -12.06
CA TYR A 85 -4.46 -4.96 -11.57
C TYR A 85 -4.56 -5.39 -10.11
N HIS A 86 -4.70 -4.40 -9.22
CA HIS A 86 -4.97 -4.66 -7.80
C HIS A 86 -6.35 -5.31 -7.63
N ARG A 87 -6.47 -6.36 -6.80
CA ARG A 87 -7.72 -7.11 -6.54
C ARG A 87 -8.03 -7.19 -5.06
#